data_AF-A0A150UN11-F1
#
_entry.id   AF-A0A150UN11-F1
#
_cell.length_a   1.000
_cell.length_b   1.000
_cell.length_c   1.000
_cell.angle_alpha   90.00
_cell.angle_beta   90.00
_cell.angle_gamma   90.00
#
_symmetry.space_group_name_H-M   'P 1'
#
loop_
_entity.id
_entity.type
_entity.pdbx_description
1 polymer ?
#
loop_
_entity_poly.entity_id
_entity_poly.type
_entity_poly.pdbx_seq_one_letter_code
_entity_poly.pdbx_strand_id
1 'polypeptide(L)'
;MAGVEAIAAIQLIDACIGIAKTIIDVGRAVKDAQGLPPKLRDLCEKLPTIEELLERARDSCEEGRVAEDASKSAVPILQQCEQAL
;
A
#
# COMPACT_ATOMS: atom_id res chain seq x y z
N MET A 1 14.15 20.06 -7.20
CA MET A 1 12.91 19.83 -6.43
C MET A 1 12.40 18.39 -6.60
N ALA A 2 12.36 17.84 -7.82
CA ALA A 2 11.90 16.46 -8.10
C ALA A 2 12.53 15.32 -7.26
N GLY A 3 13.78 15.47 -6.80
CA GLY A 3 14.45 14.42 -6.02
C GLY A 3 13.90 14.23 -4.60
N VAL A 4 13.44 15.30 -3.94
CA VAL A 4 12.93 15.21 -2.55
C VAL A 4 11.52 14.60 -2.54
N GLU A 5 10.70 14.94 -3.54
CA GLU A 5 9.34 14.42 -3.71
C GLU A 5 9.38 12.91 -4.06
N ALA A 6 10.32 12.48 -4.91
CA ALA A 6 10.52 11.07 -5.21
C ALA A 6 10.95 10.26 -3.97
N ILE A 7 11.86 10.80 -3.14
CA ILE A 7 12.28 10.15 -1.88
C ILE A 7 11.10 10.03 -0.92
N ALA A 8 10.28 11.08 -0.77
CA ALA A 8 9.10 11.04 0.09
C ALA A 8 8.06 10.02 -0.40
N ALA A 9 7.86 9.88 -1.71
CA ALA A 9 6.98 8.88 -2.29
C ALA A 9 7.47 7.45 -2.01
N ILE A 10 8.77 7.18 -2.19
CA ILE A 10 9.37 5.88 -1.88
C ILE A 10 9.17 5.53 -0.39
N GLN A 11 9.46 6.48 0.51
CA GLN A 11 9.29 6.28 1.96
C GLN A 11 7.83 5.98 2.35
N LEU A 12 6.86 6.64 1.72
CA LEU A 12 5.45 6.38 1.95
C LEU A 12 5.06 4.97 1.49
N ILE A 13 5.55 4.55 0.31
CA ILE A 13 5.27 3.21 -0.23
C ILE A 13 5.91 2.14 0.68
N ASP A 14 7.13 2.35 1.15
CA ASP A 14 7.80 1.46 2.11
C ASP A 14 7.00 1.31 3.41
N ALA A 15 6.46 2.40 3.94
CA ALA A 15 5.59 2.38 5.12
C ALA A 15 4.32 1.55 4.86
N CYS A 16 3.67 1.72 3.71
CA CYS A 16 2.50 0.94 3.32
C CYS A 16 2.82 -0.56 3.18
N ILE A 17 3.96 -0.92 2.59
CA ILE A 17 4.43 -2.31 2.50
C ILE A 17 4.63 -2.89 3.91
N GLY A 18 5.25 -2.14 4.81
CA GLY A 18 5.46 -2.56 6.20
C GLY A 18 4.15 -2.81 6.95
N ILE A 19 3.16 -1.94 6.77
CA ILE A 19 1.81 -2.12 7.34
C ILE A 19 1.15 -3.38 6.76
N ALA A 20 1.20 -3.56 5.43
CA ALA A 20 0.60 -4.72 4.78
C ALA A 20 1.20 -6.04 5.31
N LYS A 21 2.54 -6.12 5.38
CA LYS A 21 3.28 -7.26 5.96
C LYS A 21 2.86 -7.53 7.40
N THR A 22 2.79 -6.48 8.22
CA THR A 22 2.36 -6.60 9.62
C THR A 22 0.95 -7.18 9.74
N ILE A 23 0.00 -6.73 8.92
CA ILE A 23 -1.37 -7.25 8.96
C ILE A 23 -1.43 -8.68 8.45
N ILE A 24 -0.64 -9.05 7.43
CA ILE A 24 -0.51 -10.44 6.98
C ILE A 24 0.01 -11.33 8.11
N ASP A 25 1.05 -10.89 8.82
CA ASP A 25 1.64 -11.65 9.92
C ASP A 25 0.67 -11.83 11.08
N VAL A 26 -0.07 -10.78 11.45
CA VAL A 26 -1.18 -10.87 12.41
C VAL A 26 -2.25 -11.84 11.89
N GLY A 27 -2.64 -11.73 10.62
CA GLY A 27 -3.60 -12.62 9.99
C GLY A 27 -3.20 -14.09 10.01
N ARG A 28 -1.91 -14.39 9.80
CA ARG A 28 -1.34 -15.74 9.89
C ARG A 28 -1.32 -16.24 11.32
N ALA A 29 -0.85 -15.42 12.27
CA ALA A 29 -0.82 -15.77 13.69
C ALA A 29 -2.22 -16.03 14.24
N VAL A 30 -3.23 -15.31 13.74
CA VAL A 30 -4.63 -15.52 14.16
C VAL A 30 -5.30 -16.62 13.35
N LYS A 31 -4.87 -17.00 12.12
CA LYS A 31 -5.44 -18.16 11.40
C LYS A 31 -5.23 -19.50 12.14
N ASP A 32 -4.20 -19.60 12.98
CA ASP A 32 -4.02 -20.74 13.91
C ASP A 32 -5.06 -20.77 15.05
N ALA A 33 -5.77 -19.66 15.30
CA ALA A 33 -6.88 -19.57 16.23
C ALA A 33 -8.21 -19.41 15.45
N GLN A 34 -9.16 -20.33 15.59
CA GLN A 34 -10.40 -20.41 14.79
C GLN A 34 -11.41 -19.24 14.93
N GLY A 35 -11.00 -17.97 15.06
CA GLY A 35 -11.84 -16.85 15.46
C GLY A 35 -11.76 -15.56 14.65
N LEU A 36 -11.03 -15.50 13.52
CA LEU A 36 -10.96 -14.27 12.71
C LEU A 36 -12.35 -13.83 12.19
N PRO A 37 -12.80 -12.61 12.53
CA PRO A 37 -13.98 -12.00 11.93
C PRO A 37 -13.91 -12.00 10.40
N PRO A 38 -15.03 -12.19 9.68
CA PRO A 38 -15.04 -12.28 8.21
C PRO A 38 -14.31 -11.14 7.50
N LYS A 39 -14.51 -9.89 7.95
CA LYS A 39 -13.81 -8.72 7.37
C LYS A 39 -12.29 -8.79 7.47
N LEU A 40 -11.75 -9.36 8.55
CA LEU A 40 -10.31 -9.51 8.70
C LEU A 40 -9.78 -10.66 7.84
N ARG A 41 -10.58 -11.71 7.62
CA ARG A 41 -10.25 -12.78 6.69
C ARG A 41 -10.16 -12.26 5.25
N ASP A 42 -11.19 -11.51 4.82
CA ASP A 42 -11.22 -10.89 3.49
C ASP A 42 -10.03 -9.94 3.29
N LEU A 43 -9.65 -9.19 4.34
CA LEU A 43 -8.47 -8.34 4.32
C LEU A 43 -7.19 -9.16 4.15
N CYS A 44 -7.01 -10.23 4.93
CA CYS A 44 -5.85 -11.13 4.82
C CYS A 44 -5.72 -11.80 3.45
N GLU A 45 -6.84 -12.03 2.75
CA GLU A 45 -6.83 -12.58 1.39
C GLU A 45 -6.42 -11.55 0.34
N LYS A 46 -6.77 -10.26 0.53
CA LYS A 46 -6.45 -9.18 -0.41
C LYS A 46 -5.07 -8.56 -0.19
N LEU A 47 -4.55 -8.62 1.03
CA LEU A 47 -3.29 -7.97 1.41
C LEU A 47 -2.06 -8.40 0.58
N PRO A 48 -1.87 -9.68 0.21
CA PRO A 48 -0.74 -10.07 -0.64
C PRO A 48 -0.76 -9.37 -2.01
N THR A 49 -1.94 -9.21 -2.61
CA THR A 49 -2.08 -8.46 -3.88
C THR A 49 -1.78 -6.97 -3.68
N ILE A 50 -2.17 -6.40 -2.55
CA ILE A 50 -1.87 -4.98 -2.23
C ILE A 50 -0.37 -4.79 -2.02
N GLU A 51 0.29 -5.71 -1.31
CA GLU A 51 1.75 -5.71 -1.11
C GLU A 51 2.49 -5.74 -2.44
N GLU A 52 2.11 -6.63 -3.36
CA GLU A 52 2.72 -6.73 -4.69
C GLU A 52 2.53 -5.44 -5.51
N LEU A 53 1.35 -4.81 -5.43
CA LEU A 53 1.10 -3.53 -6.10
C LEU A 53 1.97 -2.41 -5.54
N LEU A 54 2.18 -2.38 -4.22
CA LEU A 54 3.03 -1.40 -3.57
C LEU A 54 4.51 -1.63 -3.92
N GLU A 55 4.99 -2.87 -3.96
CA GLU A 55 6.34 -3.20 -4.40
C GLU A 55 6.60 -2.73 -5.85
N ARG A 56 5.67 -3.00 -6.77
CA ARG A 56 5.78 -2.51 -8.16
C ARG A 56 5.77 -0.98 -8.24
N ALA A 57 4.98 -0.30 -7.40
CA ALA A 57 4.94 1.16 -7.36
C ALA A 57 6.27 1.73 -6.83
N ARG A 58 6.87 1.09 -5.82
CA ARG A 58 8.19 1.44 -5.29
C ARG A 58 9.26 1.31 -6.36
N ASP A 59 9.33 0.18 -7.04
CA ASP A 59 10.29 -0.08 -8.11
C ASP A 59 10.14 0.95 -9.24
N SER A 60 8.90 1.27 -9.62
CA SER A 60 8.61 2.29 -10.63
C SER A 60 9.07 3.69 -10.21
N CYS A 61 9.00 4.02 -8.92
CA CYS A 61 9.52 5.28 -8.36
C CYS A 61 11.06 5.30 -8.32
N GLU A 62 11.70 4.20 -7.90
CA GLU A 62 13.16 4.07 -7.88
C GLU A 62 13.78 4.17 -9.29
N GLU A 63 13.11 3.57 -10.28
CA GLU A 63 13.55 3.60 -11.68
C GLU A 63 13.19 4.91 -12.40
N GLY A 64 12.52 5.86 -11.73
CA GLY A 64 12.08 7.13 -12.31
C GLY A 64 11.04 6.98 -13.43
N ARG A 65 10.30 5.87 -13.46
CA ARG A 65 9.30 5.53 -14.50
C ARG A 65 7.89 6.07 -14.18
N VAL A 66 7.79 7.01 -13.24
CA VAL A 66 6.52 7.65 -12.89
C VAL A 66 6.25 8.76 -13.90
N ALA A 67 5.30 8.51 -14.80
CA ALA A 67 4.87 9.50 -15.76
C ALA A 67 4.16 10.67 -15.05
N GLU A 68 4.42 11.91 -15.46
CA GLU A 68 3.97 13.15 -14.80
C GLU A 68 2.43 13.24 -14.71
N ASP A 69 1.74 12.59 -15.64
CA ASP A 69 0.29 12.41 -15.73
C ASP A 69 -0.28 11.36 -14.76
N ALA A 70 0.52 10.42 -14.25
CA ALA A 70 0.08 9.47 -13.23
C ALA A 70 -0.29 10.17 -11.91
N SER A 71 0.36 11.30 -11.60
CA SER A 71 -0.01 12.14 -10.44
C SER A 71 -1.45 12.67 -10.55
N LYS A 72 -1.88 13.05 -11.76
CA LYS A 72 -3.20 13.64 -12.00
C LYS A 72 -4.34 12.64 -11.81
N SER A 73 -4.09 11.36 -12.09
CA SER A 73 -5.08 10.30 -11.88
C SER A 73 -5.18 9.86 -10.41
N ALA A 74 -4.12 10.02 -9.62
CA ALA A 74 -4.10 9.67 -8.20
C ALA A 74 -4.73 10.72 -7.27
N VAL A 75 -4.60 12.02 -7.58
CA VAL A 75 -5.16 13.14 -6.79
C VAL A 75 -6.63 12.96 -6.38
N PRO A 76 -7.58 12.67 -7.30
CA PRO A 76 -8.98 12.54 -6.90
C PRO A 76 -9.22 11.35 -5.96
N ILE A 77 -8.44 10.28 -6.07
CA ILE A 77 -8.52 9.10 -5.18
C ILE A 77 -8.04 9.48 -3.78
N LEU A 78 -6.90 10.19 -3.69
CA LEU A 78 -6.35 10.64 -2.40
C LEU A 78 -7.32 11.58 -1.67
N GLN A 79 -7.96 12.51 -2.40
CA GLN A 79 -8.99 13.40 -1.84
C GLN A 79 -10.20 12.62 -1.29
N GLN A 80 -10.62 11.55 -1.97
CA GLN A 80 -11.69 10.70 -1.48
C GLN A 80 -11.29 9.93 -0.22
N CYS A 81 -10.03 9.46 -0.14
CA CYS A 81 -9.51 8.80 1.06
C CYS A 81 -9.48 9.74 2.26
N GLU A 82 -9.07 11.00 2.07
CA GLU A 82 -9.03 12.01 3.13
C GLU A 82 -10.43 12.34 3.68
N GLN A 83 -11.46 12.33 2.83
CA GLN A 83 -12.85 12.56 3.24
C GLN A 83 -13.51 11.36 3.94
N ALA A 84 -12.92 10.17 3.81
CA ALA A 84 -13.45 8.93 4.38
C ALA A 84 -12.87 8.57 5.77
N LEU A 85 -11.85 9.32 6.21
CA LEU A 85 -11.22 9.25 7.54
C LEU A 85 -11.91 10.19 8.53
#